data_AF-A0A920KEL9-F1
#
_entry.id   AF-A0A920KEL9-F1
#
_cell.length_a   1.000
_cell.length_b   1.000
_cell.length_c   1.000
_cell.angle_alpha   90.00
_cell.angle_beta   90.00
_cell.angle_gamma   90.00
#
_symmetry.space_group_name_H-M   'P 1'
#
loop_
_entity.id
_entity.type
_entity.pdbx_description
1 polymer ?
#
loop_
_entity_poly.entity_id
_entity_poly.type
_entity_poly.pdbx_seq_one_letter_code
_entity_poly.pdbx_strand_id
1 'polypeptide(L)'
;MAEKMSKSRNNTIDVFDDENAIKKLINKNIVTDNTPLEEPKDPDSATVYQLYKLIASNEEAKTMAEKLKAGGYGWGHAKKELVEKVISSFSEERAKFEHYQNNPKEVEEVLMEGAQKAKKVAKATLDRVRNSLGYN
;
A
#
# COMPACT_ATOMS: atom_id res chain seq x y z
N MET A 1 14.67 0.59 4.35
CA MET A 1 14.17 0.57 2.96
C MET A 1 14.63 1.83 2.24
N ALA A 2 15.90 1.90 1.81
CA ALA A 2 16.37 2.99 0.93
C ALA A 2 16.35 2.57 -0.54
N GLU A 3 15.47 1.62 -0.90
CA GLU A 3 15.40 1.01 -2.22
C GLU A 3 13.96 0.93 -2.70
N LYS A 4 13.77 0.88 -4.03
CA LYS A 4 12.48 0.68 -4.67
C LYS A 4 11.78 -0.57 -4.13
N MET A 5 10.49 -0.44 -3.79
CA MET A 5 9.66 -1.57 -3.36
C MET A 5 9.46 -2.58 -4.49
N SER A 6 9.58 -3.86 -4.18
CA SER A 6 9.33 -4.98 -5.09
C SER A 6 9.03 -6.27 -4.32
N LYS A 7 8.08 -7.07 -4.84
CA LYS A 7 7.74 -8.37 -4.23
C LYS A 7 8.95 -9.30 -4.14
N SER A 8 9.83 -9.29 -5.15
CA SER A 8 11.03 -10.13 -5.17
C SER A 8 12.08 -9.79 -4.11
N ARG A 9 12.09 -8.54 -3.61
CA ARG A 9 12.99 -8.11 -2.52
C ARG A 9 12.34 -8.22 -1.14
N ASN A 10 11.10 -8.72 -1.06
CA ASN A 10 10.34 -8.84 0.17
C ASN A 10 10.32 -7.54 1.02
N ASN A 11 10.24 -6.39 0.33
CA ASN A 11 10.31 -5.06 0.93
C ASN A 11 9.04 -4.23 0.66
N THR A 12 7.92 -4.86 0.34
CA THR A 12 6.61 -4.22 0.16
C THR A 12 5.83 -4.19 1.47
N ILE A 13 4.98 -3.18 1.65
CA ILE A 13 3.92 -3.19 2.65
C ILE A 13 2.63 -3.54 1.92
N ASP A 14 2.06 -4.72 2.18
CA ASP A 14 0.72 -5.04 1.70
C ASP A 14 -0.31 -4.43 2.65
N VAL A 15 -1.18 -3.55 2.14
CA VAL A 15 -2.19 -2.85 2.94
C VAL A 15 -3.35 -3.77 3.33
N PHE A 16 -3.41 -4.99 2.78
CA PHE A 16 -4.43 -5.99 3.08
C PHE A 16 -3.94 -7.13 3.99
N ASP A 17 -2.65 -7.17 4.34
CA ASP A 17 -2.11 -8.10 5.33
C ASP A 17 -2.69 -7.83 6.72
N ASP A 18 -2.66 -8.83 7.61
CA ASP A 18 -3.03 -8.67 9.02
C ASP A 18 -2.28 -7.50 9.69
N GLU A 19 -2.92 -6.80 10.62
CA GLU A 19 -2.31 -5.69 11.38
C GLU A 19 -0.97 -6.10 12.01
N ASN A 20 -0.90 -7.31 12.57
CA ASN A 20 0.33 -7.84 13.17
C ASN A 20 1.45 -8.05 12.14
N ALA A 21 1.11 -8.46 10.92
CA ALA A 21 2.06 -8.63 9.84
C ALA A 21 2.59 -7.27 9.35
N ILE A 22 1.70 -6.29 9.14
CA ILE A 22 2.06 -4.91 8.80
C ILE A 22 2.98 -4.31 9.87
N LYS A 23 2.61 -4.42 11.15
CA LYS A 23 3.41 -3.94 12.28
C LYS A 23 4.79 -4.57 12.33
N LYS A 24 4.88 -5.90 12.14
CA LYS A 24 6.15 -6.62 12.11
C LYS A 24 7.02 -6.15 10.94
N LEU A 25 6.44 -5.96 9.77
CA LEU A 25 7.15 -5.54 8.56
C LEU A 25 7.68 -4.11 8.68
N ILE A 26 6.84 -3.17 9.10
CA ILE A 26 7.24 -1.77 9.34
C ILE A 26 8.37 -1.71 10.37
N ASN A 27 8.24 -2.42 11.48
CA ASN A 27 9.25 -2.38 12.54
C ASN A 27 10.60 -2.97 12.13
N LYS A 28 10.59 -4.11 11.42
CA LYS A 28 11.82 -4.84 11.06
C LYS A 28 12.49 -4.35 9.79
N ASN A 29 11.72 -3.94 8.78
CA ASN A 29 12.28 -3.70 7.44
C ASN A 29 12.55 -2.21 7.17
N ILE A 30 11.87 -1.30 7.88
CA ILE A 30 12.17 0.13 7.78
C ILE A 30 13.41 0.44 8.61
N VAL A 31 14.53 0.57 7.90
CA VAL A 31 15.81 1.03 8.43
C VAL A 31 15.71 2.49 8.85
N THR A 32 16.19 2.77 10.04
CA THR A 32 16.34 4.12 10.62
C THR A 32 17.73 4.20 11.26
N ASP A 33 18.20 5.41 11.56
CA ASP A 33 19.46 5.58 12.28
C ASP A 33 19.34 5.26 13.79
N ASN A 34 20.46 5.42 14.51
CA ASN A 34 20.55 5.23 15.95
C ASN A 34 20.51 6.55 16.75
N THR A 35 19.91 7.61 16.17
CA THR A 35 19.83 8.91 16.83
C THR A 35 19.05 8.79 18.16
N PRO A 36 19.62 9.23 19.31
CA PRO A 36 18.97 9.16 20.62
C PRO A 36 17.57 9.78 20.64
N LEU A 37 16.71 9.33 21.55
CA LEU A 37 15.31 9.81 21.62
C LEU A 37 15.22 11.34 21.78
N GLU A 38 16.03 11.89 22.67
CA GLU A 38 16.06 13.33 23.00
C GLU A 38 16.63 14.19 21.86
N GLU A 39 17.41 13.61 20.95
CA GLU A 39 18.04 14.36 19.87
C GLU A 39 17.08 14.59 18.69
N PRO A 40 17.14 15.78 18.07
CA PRO A 40 16.45 16.07 16.82
C PRO A 40 16.77 15.06 15.73
N LYS A 41 15.75 14.70 14.94
CA LYS A 41 15.87 13.80 13.79
C LYS A 41 15.48 14.53 12.52
N ASP A 42 16.20 14.27 11.44
CA ASP A 42 15.82 14.75 10.11
C ASP A 42 14.70 13.86 9.56
N PRO A 43 13.46 14.36 9.40
CA PRO A 43 12.36 13.55 8.88
C PRO A 43 12.65 13.02 7.48
N ASP A 44 13.31 13.80 6.62
CA ASP A 44 13.52 13.42 5.21
C ASP A 44 14.59 12.32 5.06
N SER A 45 15.41 12.11 6.10
CA SER A 45 16.45 11.06 6.14
C SER A 45 15.89 9.63 6.22
N ALA A 46 14.61 9.45 6.63
CA ALA A 46 14.06 8.14 6.94
C ALA A 46 12.80 7.80 6.14
N THR A 47 12.76 6.56 5.63
CA THR A 47 11.63 6.05 4.85
C THR A 47 10.31 6.06 5.63
N VAL A 48 10.35 5.94 6.96
CA VAL A 48 9.15 5.96 7.81
C VAL A 48 8.36 7.25 7.62
N TYR A 49 9.04 8.41 7.59
CA TYR A 49 8.39 9.70 7.38
C TYR A 49 7.92 9.85 5.93
N GLN A 50 8.74 9.43 4.98
CA GLN A 50 8.38 9.50 3.55
C GLN A 50 7.10 8.69 3.27
N LEU A 51 6.97 7.49 3.84
CA LEU A 51 5.76 6.67 3.72
C LEU A 51 4.58 7.29 4.46
N TYR A 52 4.80 7.83 5.66
CA TYR A 52 3.74 8.50 6.41
C TYR A 52 3.16 9.68 5.62
N LYS A 53 4.03 10.51 5.02
CA LYS A 53 3.65 11.66 4.18
C LYS A 53 2.84 11.28 2.94
N LEU A 54 2.98 10.07 2.41
CA LEU A 54 2.20 9.60 1.25
C LEU A 54 0.75 9.25 1.61
N ILE A 55 0.48 8.92 2.87
CA ILE A 55 -0.81 8.38 3.32
C ILE A 55 -1.55 9.37 4.22
N ALA A 56 -0.80 10.13 5.02
CA ALA A 56 -1.34 11.11 5.95
C ALA A 56 -1.71 12.44 5.28
N SER A 57 -2.53 13.22 5.97
CA SER A 57 -2.79 14.60 5.57
C SER A 57 -1.52 15.45 5.67
N ASN A 58 -1.49 16.56 4.94
CA ASN A 58 -0.36 17.50 5.03
C ASN A 58 -0.12 18.00 6.45
N GLU A 59 -1.19 18.18 7.25
CA GLU A 59 -1.10 18.64 8.64
C GLU A 59 -0.52 17.56 9.56
N GLU A 60 -0.97 16.31 9.41
CA GLU A 60 -0.44 15.18 10.17
C GLU A 60 1.04 14.94 9.85
N ALA A 61 1.41 14.98 8.56
CA ALA A 61 2.80 14.84 8.12
C ALA A 61 3.66 16.00 8.65
N LYS A 62 3.15 17.24 8.65
CA LYS A 62 3.86 18.38 9.23
C LYS A 62 4.05 18.20 10.75
N THR A 63 3.02 17.73 11.45
CA THR A 63 3.05 17.48 12.89
C THR A 63 4.11 16.43 13.24
N MET A 64 4.18 15.31 12.51
CA MET A 64 5.22 14.31 12.73
C MET A 64 6.62 14.87 12.48
N ALA A 65 6.80 15.67 11.43
CA ALA A 65 8.07 16.31 11.13
C ALA A 65 8.53 17.28 12.23
N GLU A 66 7.60 18.07 12.79
CA GLU A 66 7.88 18.98 13.90
C GLU A 66 8.25 18.21 15.17
N LYS A 67 7.53 17.13 15.51
CA LYS A 67 7.87 16.24 16.63
C LYS A 67 9.28 15.65 16.48
N LEU A 68 9.62 15.13 15.30
CA LEU A 68 10.96 14.58 15.02
C LEU A 68 12.06 15.63 15.17
N LYS A 69 11.84 16.86 14.69
CA LYS A 69 12.80 17.97 14.79
C LYS A 69 12.94 18.53 16.22
N ALA A 70 11.89 18.43 17.04
CA ALA A 70 11.91 18.93 18.40
C ALA A 70 12.74 18.05 19.36
N GLY A 71 12.94 16.76 19.05
CA GLY A 71 13.48 15.79 20.01
C GLY A 71 12.41 15.27 20.98
N GLY A 72 12.72 14.23 21.74
CA GLY A 72 11.75 13.53 22.60
C GLY A 72 10.76 12.64 21.83
N TYR A 73 10.83 12.67 20.49
CA TYR A 73 10.11 11.81 19.56
C TYR A 73 11.11 10.98 18.75
N GLY A 74 10.83 9.69 18.61
CA GLY A 74 11.78 8.70 18.12
C GLY A 74 11.23 7.89 16.97
N TRP A 75 12.10 7.16 16.28
CA TRP A 75 11.70 6.32 15.16
C TRP A 75 10.69 5.23 15.54
N GLY A 76 10.73 4.73 16.78
CA GLY A 76 9.72 3.81 17.29
C GLY A 76 8.32 4.45 17.35
N HIS A 77 8.23 5.71 17.78
CA HIS A 77 6.98 6.47 17.78
C HIS A 77 6.49 6.71 16.34
N ALA A 78 7.37 7.14 15.44
CA ALA A 78 7.05 7.36 14.03
C ALA A 78 6.53 6.07 13.34
N LYS A 79 7.19 4.93 13.60
CA LYS A 79 6.78 3.63 13.08
C LYS A 79 5.41 3.21 13.61
N LYS A 80 5.12 3.48 14.88
CA LYS A 80 3.81 3.21 15.47
C LYS A 80 2.71 4.05 14.81
N GLU A 81 2.91 5.36 14.69
CA GLU A 81 1.97 6.25 14.00
C GLU A 81 1.78 5.84 12.53
N LEU A 82 2.82 5.36 11.84
CA LEU A 82 2.69 4.82 10.48
C LEU A 82 1.82 3.56 10.42
N VAL A 83 1.97 2.61 11.35
CA VAL A 83 1.10 1.41 11.40
C VAL A 83 -0.35 1.82 11.58
N GLU A 84 -0.63 2.67 12.56
CA GLU A 84 -1.99 3.16 12.85
C GLU A 84 -2.57 3.90 11.64
N LYS A 85 -1.75 4.70 10.95
CA LYS A 85 -2.18 5.43 9.77
C LYS A 85 -2.50 4.52 8.59
N VAL A 86 -1.66 3.53 8.32
CA VAL A 86 -1.94 2.53 7.26
C VAL A 86 -3.27 1.82 7.53
N ILE A 87 -3.51 1.36 8.76
CA ILE A 87 -4.72 0.60 9.10
C ILE A 87 -5.96 1.47 8.99
N SER A 88 -5.92 2.66 9.58
CA SER A 88 -7.06 3.58 9.58
C SER A 88 -7.37 4.13 8.19
N SER A 89 -6.37 4.46 7.38
CA SER A 89 -6.57 4.99 6.03
C SER A 89 -7.15 3.97 5.05
N PHE A 90 -6.92 2.68 5.27
CA PHE A 90 -7.43 1.60 4.39
C PHE A 90 -8.52 0.76 5.06
N SER A 91 -9.14 1.22 6.14
CA SER A 91 -10.07 0.39 6.91
C SER A 91 -11.27 -0.07 6.09
N GLU A 92 -11.81 0.79 5.23
CA GLU A 92 -12.95 0.46 4.36
C GLU A 92 -12.55 -0.54 3.27
N GLU A 93 -11.42 -0.32 2.60
CA GLU A 93 -10.89 -1.20 1.56
C GLU A 93 -10.53 -2.57 2.13
N ARG A 94 -9.95 -2.61 3.33
CA ARG A 94 -9.63 -3.85 4.05
C ARG A 94 -10.89 -4.64 4.39
N ALA A 95 -11.93 -3.98 4.89
CA ALA A 95 -13.21 -4.63 5.18
C ALA A 95 -13.86 -5.19 3.90
N LYS A 96 -13.83 -4.43 2.79
CA LYS A 96 -14.33 -4.91 1.49
C LYS A 96 -13.50 -6.09 0.96
N PHE A 97 -12.18 -6.02 1.09
CA PHE A 97 -11.28 -7.09 0.67
C PHE A 97 -11.56 -8.38 1.44
N GLU A 98 -11.69 -8.29 2.77
CA GLU A 98 -12.06 -9.42 3.62
C GLU A 98 -13.44 -9.98 3.27
N HIS A 99 -14.43 -9.12 3.02
CA HIS A 99 -15.75 -9.53 2.53
C HIS A 99 -15.63 -10.34 1.24
N TYR A 100 -14.90 -9.85 0.24
CA TYR A 100 -14.76 -10.56 -1.04
C TYR A 100 -13.93 -11.84 -0.94
N GLN A 101 -12.94 -11.90 -0.05
CA GLN A 101 -12.22 -13.15 0.23
C GLN A 101 -13.15 -14.22 0.80
N ASN A 102 -14.09 -13.82 1.67
CA ASN A 102 -15.06 -14.72 2.28
C ASN A 102 -16.28 -15.01 1.37
N ASN A 103 -16.50 -14.21 0.33
CA ASN A 103 -17.60 -14.36 -0.62
C ASN A 103 -17.10 -14.50 -2.08
N PRO A 104 -16.32 -15.55 -2.40
CA PRO A 104 -15.69 -15.69 -3.72
C PRO A 104 -16.68 -15.79 -4.89
N LYS A 105 -17.94 -16.17 -4.64
CA LYS A 105 -19.00 -16.19 -5.67
C LYS A 105 -19.33 -14.79 -6.17
N GLU A 106 -19.39 -13.79 -5.28
CA GLU A 106 -19.64 -12.39 -5.69
C GLU A 106 -18.51 -11.88 -6.58
N VAL A 107 -17.26 -12.27 -6.29
CA VAL A 107 -16.10 -11.93 -7.13
C VAL A 107 -16.25 -12.57 -8.51
N GLU A 108 -16.60 -13.85 -8.58
CA GLU A 108 -16.79 -14.57 -9.84
C GLU A 108 -17.91 -13.94 -10.68
N GLU A 109 -19.03 -13.56 -10.08
CA GLU A 109 -20.14 -12.89 -10.76
C GLU A 109 -19.68 -11.57 -11.41
N VAL A 110 -18.96 -10.73 -10.67
CA VAL A 110 -18.40 -9.47 -11.19
C VAL A 110 -17.39 -9.73 -12.32
N LEU A 111 -16.52 -10.73 -12.17
CA LEU A 111 -15.56 -11.12 -13.21
C LEU A 111 -16.25 -11.61 -14.48
N MET A 112 -17.32 -12.40 -14.33
CA MET A 112 -18.10 -12.93 -15.47
C MET A 112 -18.82 -11.82 -16.23
N GLU A 113 -19.42 -10.85 -15.53
CA GLU A 113 -20.00 -9.67 -16.18
C GLU A 113 -18.95 -8.87 -16.97
N GLY A 114 -17.77 -8.64 -16.38
CA GLY A 114 -16.64 -7.99 -17.03
C GLY A 114 -16.19 -8.76 -18.28
N ALA A 115 -16.06 -10.08 -18.16
CA ALA A 115 -15.68 -10.97 -19.26
C ALA A 115 -16.68 -10.92 -20.42
N GLN A 116 -17.99 -10.88 -20.14
CA GLN A 116 -19.02 -10.74 -21.18
C GLN A 116 -18.91 -9.43 -21.94
N LYS A 117 -18.66 -8.31 -21.24
CA LYS A 117 -18.44 -6.99 -21.86
C LYS A 117 -17.18 -6.99 -22.72
N ALA A 118 -16.06 -7.50 -22.19
CA ALA A 118 -14.79 -7.61 -22.91
C ALA A 118 -14.89 -8.50 -24.15
N LYS A 119 -15.60 -9.63 -24.05
CA LYS A 119 -15.78 -10.59 -25.15
C LYS A 119 -16.44 -9.97 -26.38
N LYS A 120 -17.36 -9.02 -26.22
CA LYS A 120 -17.99 -8.32 -27.36
C LYS A 120 -16.95 -7.56 -28.18
N VAL A 121 -16.08 -6.80 -27.51
CA VAL A 121 -15.02 -6.01 -28.15
C VAL A 121 -13.95 -6.92 -28.77
N ALA A 122 -13.55 -7.97 -28.03
CA ALA A 122 -12.57 -8.93 -28.49
C ALA A 122 -13.06 -9.69 -29.74
N LYS A 123 -14.33 -10.12 -29.75
CA LYS A 123 -14.93 -10.80 -30.90
C LYS A 123 -14.96 -9.92 -32.14
N ALA A 124 -15.42 -8.66 -32.03
CA ALA A 124 -15.42 -7.74 -33.17
C ALA A 124 -14.01 -7.49 -33.73
N THR A 125 -12.99 -7.46 -32.87
CA THR A 125 -11.60 -7.34 -33.31
C THR A 125 -11.12 -8.61 -34.00
N LEU A 126 -11.40 -9.78 -33.42
CA LEU A 126 -10.99 -11.07 -33.97
C LEU A 126 -11.67 -11.36 -35.31
N ASP A 127 -12.95 -11.00 -35.47
CA ASP A 127 -13.69 -11.19 -36.71
C ASP A 127 -13.07 -10.36 -37.86
N ARG A 128 -12.65 -9.11 -37.59
CA ARG A 128 -11.89 -8.30 -38.58
C ARG A 128 -10.57 -8.95 -38.98
N VAL A 129 -9.84 -9.52 -38.02
CA VAL A 129 -8.57 -10.21 -38.27
C VAL A 129 -8.81 -11.47 -39.11
N ARG A 130 -9.81 -12.28 -38.75
CA ARG A 130 -10.19 -13.49 -39.50
C ARG A 130 -10.57 -13.17 -40.94
N ASN A 131 -11.39 -12.14 -41.13
CA ASN A 131 -11.79 -11.68 -42.47
C ASN A 131 -10.59 -11.24 -43.31
N SER A 132 -9.63 -10.56 -42.70
CA SER A 132 -8.42 -10.09 -43.39
C SER A 132 -7.47 -11.24 -43.77
N LEU A 133 -7.49 -12.33 -43.01
CA LEU A 133 -6.65 -13.52 -43.22
C LEU A 133 -7.33 -14.62 -44.03
N GLY A 134 -8.59 -14.43 -44.45
CA GLY A 134 -9.36 -15.42 -45.22
C GLY A 134 -9.88 -16.59 -44.38
N TYR A 135 -9.93 -16.46 -43.05
CA TYR A 135 -10.47 -17.47 -42.13
C TYR A 135 -11.97 -17.25 -41.86
N ASN A 136 -12.77 -17.11 -42.92
CA ASN A 136 -14.21 -16.87 -42.85
C ASN A 136 -15.00 -18.13 -42.52
#